data_AF-A0A7Y3BL88-F1
#
_entry.id   AF-A0A7Y3BL88-F1
#
_cell.length_a   1.000
_cell.length_b   1.000
_cell.length_c   1.000
_cell.angle_alpha   90.00
_cell.angle_beta   90.00
_cell.angle_gamma   90.00
#
_symmetry.space_group_name_H-M   'P 1'
#
loop_
_entity.id
_entity.type
_entity.pdbx_description
1 polymer ?
#
loop_
_entity_poly.entity_id
_entity_poly.type
_entity_poly.pdbx_seq_one_letter_code
_entity_poly.pdbx_strand_id
1 'polypeptide(L)'
;RRKQLLDLKKKKELIVLMETPYRLKTLLRDVVKIMGGEIRCALAYELTKPKEKFYRGKTKNVLEVAEKENLKGEFVLILNNR
;
A
#
# COMPACT_ATOMS: atom_id res chain seq x y z
N ARG A 1 -2.98 -13.50 -4.36
CA ARG A 1 -2.41 -12.14 -4.33
C ARG A 1 -1.67 -11.71 -5.60
N ARG A 2 -0.48 -12.25 -5.95
CA ARG A 2 0.31 -11.74 -7.09
C ARG A 2 -0.43 -11.75 -8.44
N LYS A 3 -1.16 -12.83 -8.74
CA LYS A 3 -2.02 -12.91 -9.94
C LYS A 3 -3.09 -11.80 -9.95
N GLN A 4 -3.77 -11.59 -8.82
CA GLN A 4 -4.76 -10.51 -8.67
C GLN A 4 -4.13 -9.12 -8.87
N LEU A 5 -2.92 -8.88 -8.35
CA LEU A 5 -2.20 -7.61 -8.58
C LEU A 5 -1.82 -7.42 -10.05
N LEU A 6 -1.46 -8.49 -10.77
CA LEU A 6 -1.20 -8.43 -12.21
C LEU A 6 -2.47 -8.11 -13.01
N ASP A 7 -3.61 -8.66 -12.61
CA ASP A 7 -4.89 -8.36 -13.25
C ASP A 7 -5.34 -6.93 -12.94
N LEU A 8 -5.18 -6.48 -11.69
CA LEU A 8 -5.45 -5.10 -11.27
C LEU A 8 -4.58 -4.07 -11.99
N LYS A 9 -3.30 -4.38 -12.23
CA LYS A 9 -2.37 -3.51 -12.98
C LYS A 9 -2.94 -3.09 -14.34
N LYS A 10 -3.74 -3.95 -14.99
CA LYS A 10 -4.33 -3.70 -16.31
C LYS A 10 -5.54 -2.76 -16.27
N LYS A 11 -6.13 -2.50 -15.09
CA LYS A 11 -7.34 -1.68 -14.93
C LYS A 11 -6.98 -0.22 -14.62
N LYS A 12 -7.44 0.73 -15.43
CA LYS A 12 -7.16 2.16 -15.24
C LYS A 12 -8.12 2.81 -14.23
N GLU A 13 -8.05 2.36 -12.98
CA GLU A 13 -8.99 2.75 -11.92
C GLU A 13 -8.24 3.03 -10.61
N LEU A 14 -8.93 3.67 -9.64
CA LEU A 14 -8.43 3.72 -8.28
C LEU A 14 -8.58 2.33 -7.66
N ILE A 15 -7.53 1.82 -7.03
CA ILE A 15 -7.55 0.50 -6.39
C ILE A 15 -7.44 0.71 -4.88
N VAL A 16 -8.34 0.09 -4.13
CA VAL A 16 -8.31 0.07 -2.66
C VAL A 16 -7.99 -1.34 -2.21
N LEU A 17 -6.94 -1.50 -1.42
CA LEU A 17 -6.46 -2.77 -0.90
C LEU A 17 -6.49 -2.75 0.63
N MET A 18 -6.98 -3.85 1.20
CA MET A 18 -6.94 -4.13 2.63
C MET A 18 -6.35 -5.53 2.84
N GLU A 19 -5.64 -5.71 3.94
CA GLU A 19 -5.09 -7.00 4.36
C GLU A 19 -4.88 -7.02 5.88
N THR A 20 -4.59 -8.20 6.40
CA THR A 20 -4.19 -8.43 7.78
C THR A 20 -2.98 -7.58 8.19
N PRO A 21 -2.92 -7.12 9.46
CA PRO A 21 -1.92 -6.15 9.93
C PRO A 21 -0.46 -6.53 9.68
N TYR A 22 -0.13 -7.81 9.76
CA TYR A 22 1.24 -8.32 9.62
C TYR A 22 1.73 -8.36 8.17
N ARG A 23 0.84 -8.16 7.18
CA ARG A 23 1.16 -8.28 5.75
C ARG A 23 1.42 -6.95 5.05
N LEU A 24 1.32 -5.81 5.73
CA LEU A 24 1.52 -4.47 5.15
C LEU A 24 2.80 -4.38 4.30
N LYS A 25 3.96 -4.66 4.91
CA LYS A 25 5.26 -4.58 4.22
C LYS A 25 5.35 -5.54 3.05
N THR A 26 4.89 -6.79 3.22
CA THR A 26 4.90 -7.79 2.16
C THR A 26 3.96 -7.42 1.01
N LEU A 27 2.83 -6.76 1.28
CA LEU A 27 1.91 -6.23 0.27
C LEU A 27 2.57 -5.08 -0.48
N LEU A 28 3.12 -4.08 0.22
CA LEU A 28 3.81 -2.94 -0.40
C LEU A 28 4.97 -3.38 -1.29
N ARG A 29 5.77 -4.38 -0.88
CA ARG A 29 6.82 -4.95 -1.73
C ARG A 29 6.28 -5.57 -3.02
N ASP A 30 5.20 -6.34 -2.93
CA ASP A 30 4.56 -6.92 -4.11
C ASP A 30 3.97 -5.83 -5.02
N VAL A 31 3.37 -4.76 -4.46
CA VAL A 31 2.85 -3.61 -5.21
C VAL A 31 3.99 -2.88 -5.94
N VAL A 32 5.08 -2.55 -5.26
CA VAL A 32 6.26 -1.90 -5.87
C VAL A 32 6.83 -2.78 -6.99
N LYS A 33 6.93 -4.09 -6.77
CA LYS A 33 7.48 -5.03 -7.76
C LYS A 33 6.58 -5.21 -8.99
N ILE A 34 5.27 -5.31 -8.79
CA ILE A 34 4.32 -5.66 -9.87
C ILE A 34 3.82 -4.41 -10.58
N MET A 35 3.33 -3.43 -9.81
CA MET A 35 2.69 -2.24 -10.34
C MET A 35 3.72 -1.13 -10.62
N GLY A 36 4.76 -1.02 -9.80
CA GLY A 36 5.87 -0.08 -9.98
C GLY A 36 6.09 0.79 -8.75
N GLY A 37 7.32 1.27 -8.57
CA GLY A 37 7.73 2.10 -7.44
C GLY A 37 7.32 3.58 -7.53
N GLU A 38 6.91 4.04 -8.72
CA GLU A 38 6.59 5.44 -9.00
C GLU A 38 5.09 5.77 -8.87
N ILE A 39 4.26 4.74 -8.71
CA ILE A 39 2.80 4.90 -8.57
C ILE A 39 2.50 5.71 -7.32
N ARG A 40 1.62 6.71 -7.44
CA ARG A 40 1.14 7.46 -6.27
C ARG A 40 0.18 6.61 -5.46
N CYS A 41 0.35 6.59 -4.16
CA CYS A 41 -0.52 5.91 -3.22
C CYS A 41 -0.78 6.74 -1.96
N ALA A 42 -1.82 6.34 -1.24
CA ALA A 42 -2.09 6.75 0.13
C ALA A 42 -2.25 5.50 1.00
N LEU A 43 -1.51 5.42 2.09
CA LEU A 43 -1.65 4.42 3.14
C LEU A 43 -2.31 5.11 4.34
N ALA A 44 -3.55 4.74 4.63
CA ALA A 44 -4.20 5.06 5.88
C ALA A 44 -3.89 3.95 6.89
N TYR A 45 -3.35 4.29 8.05
CA TYR A 45 -2.85 3.35 9.04
C TYR A 45 -3.55 3.58 10.38
N GLU A 46 -4.05 2.50 11.00
CA GLU A 46 -4.74 2.50 12.30
C GLU A 46 -5.87 3.54 12.37
N LEU A 47 -6.72 3.57 11.32
CA LEU A 47 -7.87 4.48 11.23
C LEU A 47 -8.73 4.40 12.49
N THR A 48 -9.20 5.55 12.97
CA THR A 48 -10.02 5.74 14.18
C THR A 48 -9.32 5.44 15.51
N LYS A 49 -8.04 5.07 15.50
CA LYS A 49 -7.27 4.78 16.73
C LYS A 49 -6.31 5.92 17.07
N PRO A 50 -5.79 6.00 18.31
CA PRO A 50 -4.87 7.07 18.71
C PRO A 50 -3.57 7.16 17.89
N LYS A 51 -3.21 6.08 17.18
CA LYS A 51 -2.02 6.00 16.30
C LYS A 51 -2.35 6.23 14.82
N GLU A 52 -3.53 6.79 14.51
CA GLU A 52 -3.95 7.08 13.15
C GLU A 52 -2.89 7.92 12.42
N LYS A 53 -2.48 7.45 11.24
CA LYS A 53 -1.54 8.15 10.38
C LYS A 53 -1.88 7.97 8.90
N PHE A 54 -1.56 8.98 8.10
CA PHE A 54 -1.67 8.92 6.65
C PHE A 54 -0.29 9.11 6.02
N TYR A 55 0.13 8.14 5.21
CA TYR A 55 1.34 8.25 4.41
C TYR A 55 0.95 8.39 2.95
N ARG A 56 1.43 9.45 2.30
CA ARG A 56 1.12 9.74 0.88
C ARG A 56 2.42 9.91 0.11
N GLY A 57 2.46 9.38 -1.11
CA GLY A 57 3.64 9.51 -1.94
C GLY A 57 3.73 8.41 -2.98
N LYS A 58 4.95 8.18 -3.47
CA LYS A 58 5.25 7.05 -4.35
C LYS A 58 5.24 5.76 -3.54
N THR A 59 4.77 4.66 -4.12
CA THR A 59 4.71 3.34 -3.47
C THR A 59 6.07 2.91 -2.89
N LYS A 60 7.19 3.25 -3.54
CA LYS A 60 8.55 2.98 -3.01
C LYS A 60 8.85 3.76 -1.72
N ASN A 61 8.51 5.05 -1.68
CA ASN A 61 8.75 5.90 -0.51
C ASN A 61 7.87 5.44 0.68
N VAL A 62 6.62 5.06 0.40
CA VAL A 62 5.71 4.55 1.44
C VAL A 62 6.19 3.19 1.96
N LEU A 63 6.76 2.33 1.10
CA LEU A 63 7.42 1.10 1.53
C LEU A 63 8.62 1.37 2.44
N GLU A 64 9.50 2.31 2.07
CA GLU A 64 10.66 2.69 2.88
C GLU A 64 10.25 3.18 4.27
N VAL A 65 9.22 4.04 4.36
CA VAL A 65 8.66 4.49 5.64
C VAL A 65 8.10 3.31 6.43
N ALA A 66 7.33 2.42 5.80
CA ALA A 66 6.76 1.26 6.46
C ALA A 66 7.83 0.30 7.02
N GLU A 67 8.96 0.16 6.32
CA GLU A 67 10.10 -0.63 6.77
C GLU A 67 10.87 0.06 7.90
N LYS A 68 11.18 1.36 7.75
CA LYS A 68 11.90 2.16 8.74
C LYS A 68 11.16 2.30 10.06
N GLU A 69 9.85 2.58 10.02
CA GLU A 69 9.00 2.68 11.23
C GLU A 69 8.51 1.31 11.72
N ASN A 70 8.85 0.22 11.01
CA ASN A 70 8.40 -1.14 11.30
C ASN A 70 6.88 -1.24 11.53
N LEU A 71 6.11 -0.61 10.64
CA LEU A 71 4.65 -0.53 10.77
C LEU A 71 4.02 -1.93 10.81
N LYS A 72 3.17 -2.14 11.82
CA LYS A 72 2.42 -3.37 12.08
C LYS A 72 1.07 -2.99 12.68
N GLY A 73 0.02 -3.05 11.86
CA GLY A 73 -1.27 -2.51 12.23
C GLY A 73 -2.29 -2.59 11.11
N GLU A 74 -3.54 -2.29 11.43
CA GLU A 74 -4.61 -2.22 10.42
C GLU A 74 -4.34 -1.08 9.43
N PHE A 75 -4.68 -1.31 8.17
CA PHE A 75 -4.44 -0.32 7.13
C PHE A 75 -5.38 -0.42 5.95
N VAL A 76 -5.48 0.68 5.22
CA VAL A 76 -6.10 0.77 3.89
C VAL A 76 -5.07 1.38 2.95
N LEU A 77 -4.74 0.68 1.86
CA LEU A 77 -3.83 1.16 0.84
C LEU A 77 -4.61 1.51 -0.43
N ILE A 78 -4.55 2.79 -0.81
CA ILE A 78 -5.19 3.33 -2.00
C ILE A 78 -4.10 3.57 -3.04
N LEU A 79 -4.25 3.00 -4.23
CA LEU A 79 -3.32 3.12 -5.35
C LEU A 79 -3.96 3.92 -6.48
N ASN A 80 -3.23 4.91 -6.99
CA ASN A 80 -3.60 5.62 -8.20
C ASN A 80 -3.08 4.86 -9.43
N ASN A 81 -3.92 3.98 -9.98
CA ASN A 81 -3.58 3.18 -11.17
C ASN A 81 -4.21 3.73 -12.46
N ARG A 82 -4.54 5.03 -12.48
CA ARG A 82 -5.07 5.74 -13.65
C ARG A 82 -3.95 6.22 -14.57
#